data_AF-U1SH95-F1
#
_entry.id   AF-U1SH95-F1
#
_cell.length_a   1.000
_cell.length_b   1.000
_cell.length_c   1.000
_cell.angle_alpha   90.00
_cell.angle_beta   90.00
_cell.angle_gamma   90.00
#
_symmetry.space_group_name_H-M   'P 1'
#
loop_
_entity.id
_entity.type
_entity.pdbx_description
1 polymer ?
#
loop_
_entity_poly.entity_id
_entity_poly.type
_entity_poly.pdbx_seq_one_letter_code
_entity_poly.pdbx_strand_id
1 'polypeptide(L)'
;MFNELNPFIRTTTDEVFSSWEDVIKTLPNKLDAPLEFPVCDSIIKFLRQTVQSLIHEEMSLRKCKNCDRYFIVRYSSLAEYCLRKVEGTNTTCQEYASKKTYKKKQAANPLYQVFATYYNRIYGRIRRGTLDKDSTLLDDIKVLHQEFASKYDEISDENDKEMLIQEFTSSVENLIK
;
A
#
# COMPACT_ATOMS: atom_id res chain seq x y z
N MET A 1 21.03 -1.97 -35.84
CA MET A 1 20.67 -1.18 -34.64
C MET A 1 20.83 -1.97 -33.34
N PHE A 2 20.15 -3.11 -33.11
CA PHE A 2 20.25 -3.85 -31.83
C PHE A 2 21.65 -4.42 -31.54
N ASN A 3 22.34 -4.96 -32.56
CA ASN A 3 23.72 -5.48 -32.41
C ASN A 3 24.79 -4.38 -32.20
N GLU A 4 24.47 -3.11 -32.45
CA GLU A 4 25.38 -1.98 -32.19
C GLU A 4 25.27 -1.47 -30.74
N LEU A 5 24.33 -2.02 -29.96
CA LEU A 5 24.06 -1.57 -28.59
C LEU A 5 25.00 -2.19 -27.55
N ASN A 6 25.85 -3.16 -27.91
CA ASN A 6 26.63 -3.90 -26.92
C ASN A 6 28.00 -4.41 -27.43
N PRO A 7 29.10 -3.67 -27.18
CA PRO A 7 30.45 -4.18 -27.43
C PRO A 7 30.98 -5.15 -26.35
N PHE A 8 30.23 -5.39 -25.26
CA PHE A 8 30.70 -6.15 -24.09
C PHE A 8 30.10 -7.55 -23.95
N ILE A 9 29.11 -7.91 -24.77
CA ILE A 9 28.63 -9.29 -24.90
C ILE A 9 29.03 -9.79 -26.28
N ARG A 10 30.22 -10.39 -26.38
CA ARG A 10 30.54 -11.28 -27.50
C ARG A 10 29.98 -12.64 -27.14
N THR A 11 28.73 -12.92 -27.52
CA THR A 11 28.31 -14.32 -27.62
C THR A 11 29.18 -14.97 -28.70
N THR A 12 29.69 -16.17 -28.43
CA THR A 12 30.45 -16.99 -29.40
C THR A 12 29.58 -17.45 -30.59
N THR A 13 28.32 -17.04 -30.61
CA THR A 13 27.33 -17.28 -31.67
C THR A 13 27.00 -15.94 -32.34
N ASP A 14 27.16 -15.89 -33.66
CA ASP A 14 26.79 -14.76 -34.55
C ASP A 14 25.26 -14.55 -34.64
N GLU A 15 24.53 -14.72 -33.53
CA GLU A 15 23.08 -14.60 -33.52
C GLU A 15 22.67 -13.12 -33.48
N VAL A 16 21.90 -12.72 -34.50
CA VAL A 16 21.38 -11.37 -34.64
C VAL A 16 20.19 -11.19 -33.71
N PHE A 17 20.29 -10.27 -32.75
CA PHE A 17 19.17 -9.94 -31.87
C PHE A 17 18.03 -9.31 -32.67
N SER A 18 16.89 -9.99 -32.71
CA SER A 18 15.72 -9.60 -33.50
C SER A 18 14.66 -8.84 -32.68
N SER A 19 14.72 -8.95 -31.34
CA SER A 19 13.78 -8.33 -30.42
C SER A 19 14.44 -7.86 -29.12
N TRP A 20 13.78 -6.96 -28.39
CA TRP A 20 14.19 -6.54 -27.05
C TRP A 20 14.18 -7.69 -26.02
N GLU A 21 13.34 -8.71 -26.23
CA GLU A 21 13.29 -9.88 -25.36
C GLU A 21 14.56 -10.73 -25.46
N ASP A 22 15.13 -10.84 -26.66
CA ASP A 22 16.37 -11.59 -26.89
C ASP A 22 17.57 -10.91 -26.21
N VAL A 23 17.57 -9.56 -26.20
CA VAL A 23 18.57 -8.76 -25.50
C VAL A 23 18.44 -8.94 -23.98
N ILE A 24 17.22 -8.92 -23.44
CA ILE A 24 16.99 -9.09 -21.99
C ILE A 24 17.40 -10.49 -21.52
N LYS A 25 17.14 -11.54 -22.32
CA LYS A 25 17.50 -12.94 -21.99
C LYS A 25 18.99 -13.22 -22.00
N THR A 26 19.78 -12.40 -22.69
CA THR A 26 21.24 -12.56 -22.80
C THR A 26 22.02 -11.68 -21.83
N LEU A 27 21.37 -10.71 -21.18
CA LEU A 27 21.97 -9.96 -20.10
C LEU A 27 22.18 -10.90 -18.90
N PRO A 28 23.41 -11.08 -18.41
CA PRO A 28 23.62 -11.88 -17.22
C PRO A 28 22.91 -11.21 -16.04
N ASN A 29 22.29 -12.01 -15.16
CA ASN A 29 21.57 -11.54 -13.97
C ASN A 29 22.45 -10.63 -13.08
N LYS A 30 23.77 -10.75 -13.19
CA LYS A 30 24.78 -9.77 -12.79
C LYS A 30 25.74 -9.55 -13.95
N LEU A 31 25.89 -8.31 -14.43
CA LEU A 31 27.10 -8.01 -15.20
C LEU A 31 28.28 -8.05 -14.23
N ASP A 32 29.05 -9.13 -14.22
CA ASP A 32 30.34 -9.20 -13.50
C ASP A 32 31.42 -8.23 -14.07
N ALA A 33 31.03 -7.39 -15.03
CA ALA A 33 31.87 -6.34 -15.59
C ALA A 33 31.86 -5.10 -14.66
N PRO A 34 33.03 -4.50 -14.36
CA PRO A 34 33.09 -3.22 -13.68
C PRO A 34 32.24 -2.18 -14.41
N LEU A 35 31.43 -1.41 -13.66
CA LEU A 35 30.75 -0.23 -14.20
C LEU A 35 31.81 0.82 -14.55
N GLU A 36 32.33 0.78 -15.77
CA GLU A 36 33.09 1.90 -16.32
C GLU A 36 32.10 3.02 -16.64
N PHE A 37 32.33 4.22 -16.11
CA PHE A 37 31.49 5.40 -16.34
C PHE A 37 32.12 6.25 -17.45
N PRO A 38 31.80 6.02 -18.74
CA PRO A 38 32.30 6.87 -19.82
C PRO A 38 31.73 8.28 -19.72
N VAL A 39 32.38 9.23 -20.38
CA VAL A 39 31.86 10.59 -20.56
C VAL A 39 30.48 10.51 -21.22
N CYS A 40 29.47 11.01 -20.50
CA CYS A 40 28.09 11.03 -20.97
C CYS A 40 27.89 12.19 -21.95
N ASP A 41 28.27 11.98 -23.21
CA ASP A 41 28.21 12.98 -24.28
C ASP A 41 26.87 12.99 -25.05
N SER A 42 25.93 12.11 -24.71
CA SER A 42 24.63 12.03 -25.36
C SER A 42 23.55 11.43 -24.46
N ILE A 43 22.30 11.86 -24.68
CA ILE A 43 21.13 11.32 -23.99
C ILE A 43 20.95 9.82 -24.22
N ILE A 44 21.36 9.30 -25.38
CA ILE A 44 21.28 7.87 -25.69
C ILE A 44 22.23 7.07 -24.80
N LYS A 45 23.49 7.50 -24.65
CA LYS A 45 24.44 6.84 -23.75
C LYS A 45 23.99 6.95 -22.29
N PHE A 46 23.44 8.10 -21.88
CA PHE A 46 22.84 8.28 -20.55
C PHE A 46 21.75 7.23 -20.26
N LEU A 47 20.80 7.08 -21.20
CA LEU A 47 19.69 6.14 -21.04
C LEU A 47 20.17 4.70 -21.00
N ARG A 48 21.10 4.31 -21.89
CA ARG A 48 21.69 2.96 -21.88
C ARG A 48 22.36 2.65 -20.55
N GLN A 49 23.19 3.55 -20.05
CA GLN A 49 23.87 3.38 -18.77
C GLN A 49 22.87 3.24 -17.62
N THR A 50 21.83 4.08 -17.61
CA THR A 50 20.78 4.04 -16.58
C THR A 50 20.05 2.70 -16.59
N VAL A 51 19.67 2.20 -17.77
CA VAL A 51 19.02 0.89 -17.91
C VAL A 51 19.97 -0.23 -17.45
N GLN A 52 21.24 -0.18 -17.82
CA GLN A 52 22.23 -1.17 -17.42
C GLN A 52 22.43 -1.20 -15.90
N SER A 53 22.50 -0.04 -15.23
CA SER A 53 22.56 0.04 -13.78
C SER A 53 21.31 -0.54 -13.12
N LEU A 54 20.11 -0.26 -13.65
CA LEU A 54 18.87 -0.84 -13.12
C LEU A 54 18.86 -2.38 -13.22
N ILE A 55 19.37 -2.93 -14.32
CA ILE A 55 19.45 -4.38 -14.53
C ILE A 55 20.50 -5.00 -13.61
N HIS A 56 21.70 -4.41 -13.54
CA HIS A 56 22.80 -4.89 -12.70
C HIS A 56 22.43 -4.90 -11.21
N GLU A 57 21.68 -3.90 -10.74
CA GLU A 57 21.20 -3.83 -9.36
C GLU A 57 19.88 -4.61 -9.12
N GLU A 58 19.42 -5.38 -10.11
CA GLU A 58 18.16 -6.15 -10.09
C GLU A 58 16.94 -5.28 -9.67
N MET A 59 16.96 -4.00 -10.06
CA MET A 59 15.95 -3.03 -9.67
C MET A 59 14.69 -3.16 -10.53
N SER A 60 13.57 -3.42 -9.88
CA SER A 60 12.27 -3.45 -10.55
C SER A 60 11.62 -2.06 -10.61
N LEU A 61 11.15 -1.66 -11.79
CA LEU A 61 10.32 -0.46 -11.96
C LEU A 61 8.83 -0.82 -11.97
N ARG A 62 8.00 -0.05 -11.25
CA ARG A 62 6.54 -0.20 -11.24
C ARG A 62 5.83 1.14 -11.37
N LYS A 63 4.60 1.12 -11.89
CA LYS A 63 3.72 2.28 -11.89
C LYS A 63 2.96 2.37 -10.57
N CYS A 64 3.05 3.51 -9.88
CA CYS A 64 2.36 3.69 -8.60
C CYS A 64 0.83 3.75 -8.80
N LYS A 65 0.07 2.92 -8.07
CA LYS A 65 -1.40 2.88 -8.15
C LYS A 65 -2.13 4.14 -7.64
N ASN A 66 -1.43 5.09 -7.00
CA ASN A 66 -2.04 6.32 -6.48
C ASN A 66 -1.75 7.57 -7.34
N CYS A 67 -0.53 7.73 -7.84
CA CYS A 67 -0.11 8.93 -8.57
C CYS A 67 0.29 8.68 -10.02
N ASP A 68 0.15 7.45 -10.52
CA ASP A 68 0.44 7.02 -11.89
C ASP A 68 1.88 7.22 -12.38
N ARG A 69 2.81 7.62 -11.52
CA ARG A 69 4.22 7.79 -11.86
C ARG A 69 5.02 6.51 -11.59
N TYR A 70 5.99 6.21 -12.46
CA TYR A 70 6.91 5.09 -12.29
C TYR A 70 7.83 5.29 -11.09
N PHE A 71 8.12 4.24 -10.32
CA PHE A 71 9.03 4.27 -9.19
C PHE A 71 9.84 2.97 -9.12
N ILE A 72 11.02 3.07 -8.52
CA ILE A 72 11.86 1.92 -8.19
C ILE A 72 11.25 1.21 -6.98
N VAL A 73 11.00 -0.08 -7.13
CA VAL A 73 10.60 -0.96 -6.03
C VAL A 73 11.80 -1.14 -5.10
N ARG A 74 11.65 -0.74 -3.84
CA ARG A 74 12.66 -0.95 -2.79
C ARG A 74 12.11 -1.93 -1.76
N TYR A 75 12.98 -2.81 -1.25
CA TYR A 75 12.74 -3.74 -0.13
C TYR A 75 11.75 -4.89 -0.37
N SER A 76 10.64 -4.66 -1.07
CA SER A 76 9.60 -5.67 -1.28
C SER A 76 9.15 -5.71 -2.74
N SER A 77 9.28 -6.87 -3.38
CA SER A 77 8.76 -7.14 -4.72
C SER A 77 7.24 -6.92 -4.83
N LEU A 78 6.52 -6.85 -3.71
CA LEU A 78 5.08 -6.60 -3.65
C LEU A 78 4.70 -5.12 -3.57
N ALA A 79 5.66 -4.19 -3.57
CA ALA A 79 5.34 -2.77 -3.47
C ALA A 79 4.45 -2.30 -4.65
N GLU A 80 3.35 -1.63 -4.33
CA GLU A 80 2.38 -1.10 -5.32
C GLU A 80 2.29 0.43 -5.32
N TYR A 81 2.88 1.07 -4.30
CA TYR A 81 2.82 2.51 -4.06
C TYR A 81 4.21 3.07 -3.82
N CYS A 82 4.47 4.26 -4.36
CA CYS A 82 5.74 4.96 -4.16
C CYS A 82 5.79 5.71 -2.82
N LEU A 83 6.97 6.22 -2.46
CA LEU A 83 7.20 7.03 -1.26
C LEU A 83 7.05 8.55 -1.47
N ARG A 84 6.59 8.99 -2.64
CA ARG A 84 6.35 10.43 -2.88
C ARG A 84 5.16 10.91 -2.06
N LYS A 85 5.24 12.16 -1.59
CA LYS A 85 4.14 12.82 -0.90
C LYS A 85 2.95 13.02 -1.84
N VAL A 86 1.74 12.76 -1.33
CA VAL A 86 0.49 13.08 -2.02
C VAL A 86 0.23 14.57 -1.91
N GLU A 87 -0.13 15.21 -3.02
CA GLU A 87 -0.40 16.65 -3.09
C GLU A 87 -1.43 17.10 -2.05
N GLY A 88 -1.17 18.23 -1.40
CA GLY A 88 -2.01 18.75 -0.31
C GLY A 88 -1.91 17.98 1.01
N THR A 89 -1.02 16.99 1.11
CA THR A 89 -0.81 16.22 2.34
C THR A 89 0.66 16.07 2.70
N ASN A 90 0.94 15.75 3.97
CA ASN A 90 2.28 15.34 4.41
C ASN A 90 2.55 13.83 4.28
N THR A 91 1.57 13.05 3.80
CA THR A 91 1.66 11.58 3.73
C THR A 91 2.20 11.09 2.40
N THR A 92 2.93 9.98 2.43
CA THR A 92 3.39 9.31 1.20
C THR A 92 2.23 8.58 0.49
N CYS A 93 2.38 8.26 -0.80
CA CYS A 93 1.39 7.46 -1.53
C CYS A 93 1.14 6.10 -0.85
N GLN A 94 2.20 5.49 -0.28
CA GLN A 94 2.08 4.25 0.47
C GLN A 94 1.26 4.42 1.75
N GLU A 95 1.58 5.41 2.59
CA GLU A 95 0.83 5.70 3.83
C GLU A 95 -0.63 6.05 3.53
N TYR A 96 -0.86 6.85 2.49
CA TYR A 96 -2.18 7.25 2.05
C TYR A 96 -3.01 6.03 1.64
N ALA A 97 -2.45 5.13 0.83
CA ALA A 97 -3.11 3.90 0.42
C ALA A 97 -3.38 2.96 1.60
N SER A 98 -2.43 2.81 2.54
CA SER A 98 -2.62 2.03 3.76
C SER A 98 -3.77 2.57 4.60
N LYS A 99 -3.81 3.90 4.84
CA LYS A 99 -4.91 4.55 5.57
C LYS A 99 -6.25 4.36 4.87
N LYS A 100 -6.29 4.53 3.54
CA LYS A 100 -7.51 4.33 2.74
C LYS A 100 -8.01 2.90 2.82
N THR A 101 -7.10 1.92 2.73
CA THR A 101 -7.43 0.49 2.81
C THR A 101 -7.92 0.11 4.20
N TYR A 102 -7.24 0.58 5.25
CA TYR A 102 -7.67 0.40 6.63
C TYR A 102 -9.09 0.93 6.86
N LYS A 103 -9.36 2.18 6.47
CA LYS A 103 -10.70 2.77 6.56
C LYS A 103 -11.76 1.97 5.81
N LYS A 104 -11.43 1.46 4.61
CA LYS A 104 -12.35 0.62 3.83
C LYS A 104 -12.66 -0.70 4.54
N LYS A 105 -11.65 -1.37 5.11
CA LYS A 105 -11.84 -2.60 5.89
C LYS A 105 -12.67 -2.35 7.14
N GLN A 106 -12.37 -1.27 7.86
CA GLN A 106 -13.11 -0.88 9.05
C GLN A 106 -14.58 -0.56 8.73
N ALA A 107 -14.86 0.16 7.63
CA ALA A 107 -16.22 0.43 7.20
C ALA A 107 -17.00 -0.83 6.77
N ALA A 108 -16.29 -1.87 6.32
CA ALA A 108 -16.88 -3.15 5.97
C ALA A 108 -17.08 -4.08 7.19
N ASN A 109 -16.51 -3.76 8.36
CA ASN A 109 -16.65 -4.56 9.57
C ASN A 109 -18.06 -4.34 10.19
N PRO A 110 -18.90 -5.38 10.31
CA PRO A 110 -20.25 -5.27 10.86
C PRO A 110 -20.32 -4.74 12.30
N LEU A 111 -19.40 -5.16 13.19
CA LEU A 111 -19.33 -4.65 14.56
C LEU A 111 -19.04 -3.15 14.57
N TYR A 112 -18.11 -2.69 13.73
CA TYR A 112 -17.80 -1.27 13.61
C TYR A 112 -18.99 -0.45 13.09
N GLN A 113 -19.82 -1.00 12.20
CA GLN A 113 -21.02 -0.32 11.70
C GLN A 113 -22.05 -0.08 12.81
N VAL A 114 -22.27 -1.08 13.66
CA VAL A 114 -23.16 -0.94 14.83
C VAL A 114 -22.58 0.09 15.81
N PHE A 115 -21.30 -0.02 16.14
CA PHE A 115 -20.61 0.97 16.98
C PHE A 115 -20.75 2.39 16.43
N ALA A 116 -20.44 2.60 15.15
CA ALA A 116 -20.51 3.92 14.52
C ALA A 116 -21.92 4.51 14.57
N THR A 117 -22.95 3.68 14.45
CA THR A 117 -24.36 4.10 14.56
C THR A 117 -24.66 4.67 15.95
N TYR A 118 -24.30 3.95 17.00
CA TYR A 118 -24.52 4.39 18.38
C TYR A 118 -23.63 5.58 18.77
N TYR A 119 -22.36 5.55 18.36
CA TYR A 119 -21.43 6.67 18.55
C TYR A 119 -21.99 7.97 17.95
N ASN A 120 -22.45 7.92 16.70
CA ASN A 120 -23.04 9.08 16.03
C ASN A 120 -24.37 9.52 16.67
N ARG A 121 -25.16 8.58 17.22
CA ARG A 121 -26.38 8.90 17.96
C ARG A 121 -26.08 9.68 19.24
N ILE A 122 -25.09 9.24 20.03
CA ILE A 122 -24.63 9.95 21.24
C ILE A 122 -24.07 11.31 20.85
N TYR A 123 -23.16 11.36 19.88
CA TYR A 123 -22.56 12.60 19.39
C TYR A 123 -23.63 13.61 18.90
N GLY A 124 -24.67 13.12 18.21
CA GLY A 124 -25.80 13.94 17.79
C GLY A 124 -26.61 14.51 18.96
N ARG A 125 -26.75 13.79 20.08
CA ARG A 125 -27.39 14.29 21.30
C ARG A 125 -26.56 15.39 21.97
N ILE A 126 -25.23 15.21 22.04
CA ILE A 126 -24.30 16.23 22.56
C ILE A 126 -24.38 17.49 21.72
N ARG A 127 -24.33 17.34 20.39
CA ARG A 127 -24.41 18.47 19.45
C ARG A 127 -25.73 19.25 19.57
N ARG A 128 -26.84 18.58 19.88
CA ARG A 128 -28.15 19.21 20.12
C ARG A 128 -28.31 19.79 21.53
N GLY A 129 -27.37 19.53 22.44
CA GLY A 129 -27.46 19.93 23.85
C GLY A 129 -28.43 19.09 24.70
N THR A 130 -28.96 17.99 24.15
CA THR A 130 -29.83 17.04 24.90
C THR A 130 -29.03 16.07 25.77
N LEU A 131 -27.71 16.03 25.60
CA LEU A 131 -26.76 15.31 26.43
C LEU A 131 -25.60 16.26 26.72
N ASP A 132 -25.08 16.20 27.94
CA ASP A 132 -23.99 17.07 28.35
C ASP A 132 -22.69 16.78 27.57
N LYS A 133 -21.90 17.82 27.34
CA LYS A 133 -20.63 17.68 26.60
C LYS A 133 -19.57 16.92 27.38
N ASP A 134 -19.62 16.97 28.70
CA ASP A 134 -18.67 16.29 29.59
C ASP A 134 -19.17 14.87 29.94
N SER A 135 -20.20 14.39 29.25
CA SER A 135 -20.67 13.01 29.35
C SER A 135 -19.58 12.01 28.93
N THR A 136 -19.35 11.00 29.77
CA THR A 136 -18.40 9.91 29.51
C THR A 136 -18.88 8.92 28.47
N LEU A 137 -20.15 8.98 28.04
CA LEU A 137 -20.78 7.97 27.18
C LEU A 137 -20.05 7.73 25.86
N LEU A 138 -19.41 8.75 25.28
CA LEU A 138 -18.59 8.60 24.07
C LEU A 138 -17.30 7.83 24.31
N ASP A 139 -16.71 7.94 25.50
CA ASP A 139 -15.52 7.20 25.88
C ASP A 139 -15.88 5.79 26.33
N ASP A 140 -16.96 5.64 27.11
CA ASP A 140 -17.46 4.35 27.56
C ASP A 140 -17.80 3.43 26.38
N ILE A 141 -18.47 3.95 25.35
CA ILE A 141 -18.77 3.15 24.14
C ILE A 141 -17.51 2.80 23.33
N LYS A 142 -16.46 3.65 23.35
CA LYS A 142 -15.18 3.32 22.68
C LYS A 142 -14.46 2.20 23.40
N VAL A 143 -14.41 2.26 24.73
CA VAL A 143 -13.81 1.20 25.56
C VAL A 143 -14.54 -0.12 25.32
N LEU A 144 -15.87 -0.09 25.37
CA LEU A 144 -16.69 -1.27 25.10
C LEU A 144 -16.45 -1.83 23.69
N HIS A 145 -16.39 -0.98 22.67
CA HIS A 145 -16.07 -1.43 21.31
C HIS A 145 -14.66 -2.05 21.22
N GLN A 146 -13.67 -1.52 21.94
CA GLN A 146 -12.33 -2.09 21.93
C GLN A 146 -12.29 -3.50 22.55
N GLU A 147 -13.03 -3.73 23.61
CA GLU A 147 -13.17 -5.05 24.25
C GLU A 147 -13.82 -6.05 23.29
N PHE A 148 -14.92 -5.66 22.65
CA PHE A 148 -15.65 -6.52 21.72
C PHE A 148 -14.90 -6.73 20.40
N ALA A 149 -14.17 -5.74 19.90
CA ALA A 149 -13.36 -5.85 18.69
C ALA A 149 -12.25 -6.90 18.83
N SER A 150 -11.60 -6.96 20.00
CA SER A 150 -10.58 -7.98 20.28
C SER A 150 -11.16 -9.39 20.20
N LYS A 151 -12.36 -9.61 20.77
CA LYS A 151 -13.07 -10.89 20.67
C LYS A 151 -13.53 -11.20 19.25
N TYR A 152 -14.01 -10.19 18.52
CA TYR A 152 -14.52 -10.32 17.16
C TYR A 152 -13.45 -10.81 16.18
N ASP A 153 -12.22 -10.33 16.33
CA ASP A 153 -11.09 -10.71 15.48
C ASP A 153 -10.62 -12.16 15.71
N GLU A 154 -10.92 -12.76 16.87
CA GLU A 154 -10.58 -14.15 17.20
C GLU A 154 -11.61 -15.17 16.69
N ILE A 155 -12.84 -14.72 16.43
CA ILE A 155 -13.93 -15.59 15.99
C ILE A 155 -13.84 -15.82 14.48
N SER A 156 -13.89 -17.08 14.06
CA SER A 156 -13.92 -17.47 12.64
C SER A 156 -15.34 -17.71 12.10
N ASP A 157 -16.24 -18.22 12.95
CA ASP A 157 -17.61 -18.54 12.57
C ASP A 157 -18.48 -17.27 12.48
N GLU A 158 -19.28 -17.15 11.41
CA GLU A 158 -20.09 -15.95 11.17
C GLU A 158 -21.31 -15.88 12.11
N ASN A 159 -21.87 -17.01 12.58
CA ASN A 159 -22.97 -16.98 13.54
C ASN A 159 -22.48 -16.52 14.91
N ASP A 160 -21.31 -16.98 15.35
CA ASP A 160 -20.69 -16.56 16.61
C ASP A 160 -20.37 -15.04 16.58
N LYS A 161 -19.92 -14.52 15.44
CA LYS A 161 -19.75 -13.07 15.23
C LYS A 161 -21.06 -12.31 15.34
N GLU A 162 -22.14 -12.84 14.76
CA GLU A 162 -23.47 -12.21 14.84
C GLU A 162 -23.99 -12.19 16.28
N MET A 163 -23.82 -13.28 17.03
CA MET A 163 -24.15 -13.35 18.46
C MET A 163 -23.35 -12.31 19.27
N LEU A 164 -22.04 -12.19 19.02
CA LEU A 164 -21.20 -11.19 19.67
C LEU A 164 -21.66 -9.76 19.37
N ILE A 165 -22.09 -9.47 18.14
CA ILE A 165 -22.64 -8.16 17.75
C ILE A 165 -23.97 -7.89 18.48
N GLN A 166 -24.82 -8.89 18.65
CA GLN A 166 -26.07 -8.75 19.42
C GLN A 166 -25.79 -8.46 20.90
N GLU A 167 -24.81 -9.15 21.49
CA GLU A 167 -24.35 -8.89 22.86
C GLU A 167 -23.78 -7.47 23.02
N PHE A 168 -22.96 -7.02 22.06
CA PHE A 168 -22.46 -5.65 22.02
C PHE A 168 -23.63 -4.65 21.97
N THR A 169 -24.61 -4.89 21.09
CA THR A 169 -25.78 -4.02 20.92
C THR A 169 -26.57 -3.90 22.22
N SER A 170 -26.86 -5.01 22.89
CA SER A 170 -27.56 -5.03 24.19
C SER A 170 -26.78 -4.27 25.27
N SER A 171 -25.45 -4.45 25.30
CA SER A 171 -24.57 -3.76 26.25
C SER A 171 -24.60 -2.24 26.04
N VAL A 172 -24.52 -1.79 24.79
CA VAL A 172 -24.62 -0.37 24.43
C VAL A 172 -26.00 0.20 24.75
N GLU A 173 -27.06 -0.53 24.48
CA GLU A 173 -28.42 -0.10 24.82
C GLU A 173 -28.60 0.10 26.32
N ASN A 174 -28.04 -0.78 27.14
CA ASN A 174 -28.06 -0.63 28.59
C ASN A 174 -27.23 0.55 29.09
N LEU A 175 -26.16 0.92 28.37
CA LEU A 175 -25.31 2.06 28.68
C LEU A 175 -25.98 3.41 28.34
N ILE A 176 -26.87 3.43 27.36
CA ILE A 176 -27.55 4.65 26.87
C ILE A 176 -28.93 4.88 27.54
N LYS A 177 -29.44 3.89 28.28
CA LYS A 177 -30.68 4.00 29.08
C LYS A 177 -30.52 5.02 30.20
#